data_AF-A0A6V7IX65-F1
#
_entry.id   AF-A0A6V7IX65-F1
#
_cell.length_a   1.000
_cell.length_b   1.000
_cell.length_c   1.000
_cell.angle_alpha   90.00
_cell.angle_beta   90.00
_cell.angle_gamma   90.00
#
_symmetry.space_group_name_H-M   'P 1'
#
loop_
_entity.id
_entity.type
_entity.pdbx_description
1 polymer ?
#
loop_
_entity_poly.entity_id
_entity_poly.type
_entity_poly.pdbx_seq_one_letter_code
_entity_poly.pdbx_strand_id
1 'polypeptide(L)'
;FGSGIVSERTGILMNSGMDDFAIPSVTSHYGLPRTNKNNFIQPGKRAMSSMVPSILVSPTGDVKMVIGASGGPKILTSTSF
;
A
#
# COMPACT_ATOMS: atom_id res chain seq x y z
N PHE A 1 1.06 -14.47 0.23
CA PHE A 1 2.14 -14.36 1.24
C PHE A 1 3.25 -13.44 0.71
N GLY A 2 2.97 -12.16 0.43
CA GLY A 2 3.93 -11.34 -0.33
C GLY A 2 4.30 -12.01 -1.65
N SER A 3 5.59 -12.13 -1.94
CA SER A 3 6.09 -12.86 -3.13
C SER A 3 5.92 -14.38 -3.06
N GLY A 4 5.65 -14.94 -1.87
CA GLY A 4 5.68 -16.39 -1.64
C GLY A 4 7.09 -16.99 -1.51
N ILE A 5 8.14 -16.16 -1.61
CA ILE A 5 9.54 -16.59 -1.55
C ILE A 5 10.10 -16.30 -0.15
N VAL A 6 10.58 -17.34 0.52
CA VAL A 6 11.23 -17.26 1.84
C VAL A 6 12.72 -17.53 1.66
N SER A 7 13.58 -16.71 2.27
CA SER A 7 15.00 -16.99 2.30
C SER A 7 15.29 -18.26 3.10
N GLU A 8 15.90 -19.26 2.48
CA GLU A 8 16.25 -20.52 3.15
C GLU A 8 17.22 -20.34 4.32
N ARG A 9 18.10 -19.33 4.24
CA ARG A 9 19.10 -19.06 5.27
C ARG A 9 18.54 -18.28 6.46
N THR A 10 17.67 -17.29 6.20
CA THR A 10 17.25 -16.33 7.24
C THR A 10 15.78 -16.49 7.67
N GLY A 11 14.97 -17.23 6.90
CA GLY A 11 13.54 -17.36 7.12
C GLY A 11 12.73 -16.10 6.78
N ILE A 12 13.34 -15.07 6.21
CA ILE A 12 12.65 -13.82 5.85
C ILE A 12 11.77 -14.05 4.62
N LEU A 13 10.48 -13.75 4.74
CA LEU A 13 9.53 -13.71 3.63
C LEU A 13 9.67 -12.41 2.85
N MET A 14 9.94 -12.50 1.55
CA MET A 14 10.12 -11.34 0.69
C MET A 14 8.78 -10.74 0.26
N ASN A 15 8.71 -9.40 0.20
CA ASN A 15 7.53 -8.69 -0.26
C ASN A 15 7.32 -8.82 -1.78
N SER A 16 6.10 -8.56 -2.24
CA SER A 16 5.72 -8.40 -3.64
C SER A 16 5.35 -6.95 -3.96
N GLY A 17 5.98 -5.97 -3.29
CA GLY A 17 5.63 -4.55 -3.37
C GLY A 17 5.82 -3.93 -4.75
N MET A 18 6.56 -4.59 -5.64
CA MET A 18 6.64 -4.21 -7.04
C MET A 18 5.30 -4.27 -7.77
N ASP A 19 4.34 -5.08 -7.31
CA ASP A 19 3.00 -5.13 -7.91
C ASP A 19 2.27 -3.79 -7.78
N ASP A 20 2.57 -2.97 -6.77
CA ASP A 20 1.86 -1.70 -6.53
C ASP A 20 2.18 -0.60 -7.54
N PHE A 21 3.24 -0.75 -8.36
CA PHE A 21 3.47 0.16 -9.47
C PHE A 21 2.40 0.02 -10.57
N ALA A 22 2.28 1.06 -11.37
CA ALA A 22 1.51 1.02 -12.58
C ALA A 22 2.34 0.36 -13.71
N ILE A 23 1.76 -0.65 -14.37
CA ILE A 23 2.33 -1.31 -15.54
C ILE A 23 1.35 -1.10 -16.70
N PRO A 24 1.77 -0.46 -17.80
CA PRO A 24 0.91 -0.24 -18.96
C PRO A 24 0.26 -1.55 -19.43
N SER A 25 -1.04 -1.48 -19.74
CA SER A 25 -1.83 -2.61 -20.27
C SER A 25 -2.01 -3.80 -19.33
N VAL A 26 -1.69 -3.66 -18.04
CA VAL A 26 -1.91 -4.68 -17.01
C VAL A 26 -2.95 -4.18 -16.00
N THR A 27 -3.88 -5.04 -15.60
CA THR A 27 -4.81 -4.79 -14.50
C THR A 27 -4.21 -5.27 -13.18
N SER A 28 -4.50 -4.55 -12.09
CA SER A 28 -4.04 -4.98 -10.76
C SER A 28 -4.71 -6.27 -10.32
N HIS A 29 -4.15 -6.92 -9.30
CA HIS A 29 -4.81 -8.00 -8.56
C HIS A 29 -6.22 -7.62 -8.07
N TYR A 30 -6.45 -6.33 -7.81
CA TYR A 30 -7.75 -5.78 -7.39
C TYR A 30 -8.66 -5.36 -8.57
N GLY A 31 -8.29 -5.68 -9.81
CA GLY A 31 -9.05 -5.35 -11.01
C GLY A 31 -8.97 -3.88 -11.44
N LEU A 32 -8.05 -3.10 -10.87
CA LEU A 32 -7.92 -1.67 -11.18
C LEU A 32 -7.01 -1.44 -12.40
N PRO A 33 -7.39 -0.53 -13.33
CA PRO A 33 -6.53 -0.16 -14.44
C PRO A 33 -5.29 0.59 -13.92
N ARG A 34 -4.10 0.08 -14.24
CA ARG A 34 -2.81 0.60 -13.78
C ARG A 34 -2.17 1.54 -14.81
N THR A 35 -2.87 2.61 -15.19
CA THR A 35 -2.46 3.50 -16.30
C THR A 35 -1.80 4.82 -15.87
N ASN A 36 -1.75 5.11 -14.57
CA ASN A 36 -1.18 6.37 -14.08
C ASN A 36 0.35 6.41 -14.26
N LYS A 37 0.82 7.23 -15.22
CA LYS A 37 2.25 7.41 -15.54
C LYS A 37 3.09 7.84 -14.33
N ASN A 38 2.52 8.59 -13.39
CA ASN A 38 3.22 9.04 -12.18
C ASN A 38 3.59 7.87 -11.27
N ASN A 39 2.95 6.71 -11.41
CA ASN A 39 3.27 5.50 -10.67
C ASN A 39 3.96 4.44 -11.53
N PHE A 40 4.56 4.78 -12.68
CA PHE A 40 5.38 3.81 -13.41
C PHE A 40 6.69 3.48 -12.69
N ILE A 41 7.16 2.26 -12.92
CA ILE A 41 8.40 1.70 -12.37
C ILE A 41 9.60 2.53 -12.81
N GLN A 42 10.44 2.94 -11.85
CA GLN A 42 11.73 3.58 -12.07
C GLN A 42 12.72 3.13 -10.98
N PRO A 43 14.03 3.04 -11.27
CA PRO A 43 15.03 2.69 -10.26
C PRO A 43 14.97 3.63 -9.04
N GLY A 44 14.99 3.06 -7.84
CA GLY A 44 14.97 3.81 -6.57
C GLY A 44 13.62 4.48 -6.22
N LYS A 45 12.64 4.46 -7.12
CA LYS A 45 11.31 5.01 -6.86
C LYS A 45 10.53 4.11 -5.90
N ARG A 46 9.63 4.71 -5.11
CA ARG A 46 8.69 3.99 -4.26
C ARG A 46 7.34 3.88 -4.95
N ALA A 47 6.72 2.71 -4.87
CA ALA A 47 5.37 2.50 -5.38
C ALA A 47 4.35 3.31 -4.57
N MET A 48 3.29 3.78 -5.24
CA MET A 48 2.13 4.38 -4.58
C MET A 48 1.45 3.35 -3.68
N SER A 49 0.97 3.79 -2.51
CA SER A 49 0.23 2.95 -1.57
C SER A 49 -1.11 3.56 -1.20
N SER A 50 -2.08 2.69 -0.91
CA SER A 50 -3.38 3.07 -0.32
C SER A 50 -3.31 3.22 1.21
N MET A 51 -2.18 2.91 1.85
CA MET A 51 -2.03 2.99 3.31
C MET A 51 -2.19 4.42 3.82
N VAL A 52 -3.07 4.59 4.82
CA VAL A 52 -3.34 5.86 5.48
C VAL A 52 -3.45 5.68 7.01
N PRO A 53 -2.34 5.32 7.69
CA PRO A 53 -2.33 5.29 9.15
C PRO A 53 -2.60 6.71 9.68
N SER A 54 -3.63 6.87 10.51
CA SER A 54 -4.18 8.17 10.89
C SER A 54 -4.34 8.31 12.40
N ILE A 55 -4.04 9.51 12.90
CA ILE A 55 -4.24 9.90 14.31
C ILE A 55 -5.07 11.18 14.33
N LEU A 56 -6.19 11.17 15.04
CA LEU A 56 -7.02 12.34 15.28
C LEU A 56 -6.61 12.97 16.62
N VAL A 57 -6.27 14.24 16.60
CA VAL A 57 -5.83 15.01 17.77
C VAL A 57 -6.77 16.21 17.97
N SER A 58 -7.17 16.50 19.21
CA SER A 58 -7.99 17.67 19.51
C SER A 58 -7.19 18.98 19.36
N PRO A 59 -7.87 20.13 19.29
CA PRO A 59 -7.18 21.44 19.33
C PRO A 59 -6.31 21.66 20.57
N THR A 60 -6.59 20.96 21.67
CA THR A 60 -5.81 20.98 22.92
C THR A 60 -4.56 20.08 22.88
N GLY A 61 -4.38 19.27 21.85
CA GLY A 61 -3.25 18.34 21.70
C GLY A 61 -3.52 16.92 22.19
N ASP A 62 -4.72 16.61 22.69
CA ASP A 62 -5.05 15.27 23.18
C ASP A 62 -5.40 14.32 22.02
N VAL A 63 -4.87 13.10 22.04
CA VAL A 63 -5.24 12.07 21.06
C VAL A 63 -6.69 11.65 21.29
N LYS A 64 -7.51 11.73 20.25
CA LYS A 64 -8.93 11.32 20.26
C LYS A 64 -9.18 10.00 19.55
N MET A 65 -8.37 9.66 18.55
CA MET A 65 -8.51 8.41 17.81
C MET A 65 -7.17 8.02 17.18
N VAL A 66 -6.89 6.71 17.17
CA VAL A 66 -5.82 6.11 16.36
C VAL A 66 -6.49 5.07 15.47
N ILE A 67 -6.38 5.23 14.16
CA ILE A 67 -7.10 4.40 13.20
C ILE A 67 -6.23 4.08 11.97
N GLY A 68 -6.48 2.91 11.40
CA GLY A 68 -5.92 2.48 10.13
C GLY A 68 -6.67 1.24 9.63
N ALA A 69 -6.42 0.85 8.40
CA ALA A 69 -7.06 -0.31 7.78
C ALA A 69 -6.07 -1.12 6.92
N SER A 70 -6.48 -2.34 6.58
CA SER A 70 -5.85 -3.20 5.57
C SER A 70 -6.89 -3.61 4.52
N GLY A 71 -6.47 -4.11 3.36
CA GLY A 71 -7.39 -4.51 2.28
C GLY A 71 -7.19 -3.81 0.94
N GLY A 72 -5.96 -3.39 0.63
CA GLY A 72 -5.60 -2.83 -0.68
C GLY A 72 -6.33 -1.52 -0.96
N PRO A 73 -6.98 -1.35 -2.14
CA PRO A 73 -7.64 -0.10 -2.51
C PRO A 73 -8.75 0.33 -1.53
N LYS A 74 -9.33 -0.60 -0.77
CA LYS A 74 -10.39 -0.31 0.20
C LYS A 74 -9.89 0.37 1.47
N ILE A 75 -8.57 0.42 1.71
CA ILE A 75 -8.01 1.03 2.92
C ILE A 75 -8.49 2.48 3.09
N LEU A 76 -8.51 3.27 2.02
CA LEU A 76 -9.01 4.65 2.08
C LEU A 76 -10.47 4.70 2.57
N THR A 77 -11.37 3.97 1.91
CA THR A 77 -12.80 3.96 2.25
C THR A 77 -13.10 3.33 3.60
N SER A 78 -12.27 2.41 4.07
CA SER A 78 -12.41 1.79 5.40
C SER A 78 -11.87 2.67 6.52
N THR A 79 -11.02 3.64 6.20
CA THR A 79 -10.44 4.58 7.18
C THR A 79 -11.18 5.92 7.20
N SER A 80 -11.89 6.26 6.12
CA SER A 80 -12.70 7.48 6.05
C SER A 80 -13.86 7.45 7.03
N PHE A 81 -14.01 8.55 7.78
CA PHE A 81 -15.08 8.81 8.75
C PHE A 81 -15.94 9.98 8.28
#